data_AF-A0AAX3WLD6-F1
#
_entry.id   AF-A0AAX3WLD6-F1
#
_cell.length_a   1.000
_cell.length_b   1.000
_cell.length_c   1.000
_cell.angle_alpha   90.00
_cell.angle_beta   90.00
_cell.angle_gamma   90.00
#
_symmetry.space_group_name_H-M   'P 1'
#
loop_
_entity.id
_entity.type
_entity.pdbx_description
1 polymer ?
#
loop_
_entity_poly.entity_id
_entity_poly.type
_entity_poly.pdbx_seq_one_letter_code
_entity_poly.pdbx_strand_id
1 'polypeptide(L)'
;MQYAANAYAKASRVALSPREAEAAVLLKAAGRLQSLGSQVEAGPALNDALTFNQRVWTILASAATEPSSPLPVEVRTSMAQLSAYVFHTILDTMIEPTAQKIESLVLLNNHIAAGLQGDAGPGA
;
A
#
# COMPACT_ATOMS: atom_id res chain seq x y z
N MET A 1 15.04 26.64 -6.07
CA MET A 1 14.03 25.59 -5.83
C MET A 1 14.63 24.43 -5.01
N GLN A 2 15.17 24.71 -3.81
CA GLN A 2 15.75 23.67 -2.92
C GLN A 2 14.97 23.54 -1.59
N TYR A 3 13.84 24.24 -1.48
CA TYR A 3 13.07 24.34 -0.23
C TYR A 3 12.07 23.19 -0.03
N ALA A 4 11.66 22.48 -1.09
CA ALA A 4 10.72 21.37 -1.00
C ALA A 4 11.39 20.05 -0.57
N ALA A 5 12.63 19.78 -1.02
CA ALA A 5 13.39 18.59 -0.63
C ALA A 5 13.80 18.61 0.85
N ASN A 6 13.95 19.80 1.45
CA ASN A 6 14.26 19.96 2.86
C ASN A 6 13.02 19.93 3.77
N ALA A 7 11.81 20.08 3.23
CA ALA A 7 10.57 20.04 4.00
C ALA A 7 10.18 18.60 4.40
N TYR A 8 10.55 17.60 3.60
CA TYR A 8 10.38 16.19 3.96
C TYR A 8 11.40 15.69 5.00
N ALA A 9 12.54 16.38 5.16
CA ALA A 9 13.64 15.94 6.03
C ALA A 9 13.66 16.57 7.43
N LYS A 10 12.85 17.60 7.72
CA LYS A 10 13.04 18.42 8.95
C LYS A 10 11.84 18.49 9.92
N ALA A 11 10.84 17.62 9.77
CA ALA A 11 9.63 17.62 10.60
C ALA A 11 9.54 16.46 11.63
N SER A 12 10.59 15.67 11.86
CA SER A 12 10.53 14.39 12.58
C SER A 12 11.26 14.38 13.92
N ARG A 13 10.76 15.10 14.93
CA ARG A 13 11.17 14.80 16.33
C ARG A 13 10.03 14.41 17.28
N VAL A 14 8.77 14.48 16.84
CA VAL A 14 7.60 14.02 17.62
C VAL A 14 6.55 13.29 16.76
N ALA A 15 6.69 13.29 15.43
CA ALA A 15 5.76 12.66 14.48
C ALA A 15 6.45 11.50 13.74
N LEU A 16 5.68 10.46 13.37
CA LEU A 16 6.13 9.40 12.45
C LEU A 16 6.76 10.03 11.21
N SER A 17 7.88 9.47 10.75
CA SER A 17 8.41 9.82 9.43
C SER A 17 7.38 9.49 8.34
N PRO A 18 7.40 10.18 7.19
CA PRO A 18 6.48 9.89 6.09
C PRO A 18 6.45 8.41 5.69
N ARG A 19 7.60 7.72 5.71
CA ARG A 19 7.69 6.28 5.43
C ARG A 19 7.03 5.40 6.49
N GLU A 20 7.20 5.73 7.77
CA GLU A 20 6.52 5.01 8.85
C GLU A 20 5.00 5.23 8.80
N ALA A 21 4.54 6.41 8.38
CA ALA A 21 3.11 6.68 8.16
C ALA A 21 2.55 5.87 6.98
N GLU A 22 3.29 5.76 5.87
CA GLU A 22 2.94 4.91 4.72
C GLU A 22 2.86 3.42 5.12
N ALA A 23 3.85 2.92 5.87
CA ALA A 23 3.83 1.56 6.38
C ALA A 23 2.62 1.33 7.31
N ALA A 24 2.36 2.24 8.24
CA ALA A 24 1.25 2.13 9.18
C ALA A 24 -0.12 2.10 8.47
N VAL A 25 -0.31 2.87 7.40
CA VAL A 25 -1.58 2.87 6.66
C VAL A 25 -1.78 1.58 5.84
N LEU A 26 -0.70 1.01 5.30
CA LEU A 26 -0.72 -0.31 4.65
C LEU A 26 -1.07 -1.42 5.64
N LEU A 27 -0.46 -1.42 6.83
CA LEU A 27 -0.78 -2.37 7.90
C LEU A 27 -2.24 -2.22 8.36
N LYS A 28 -2.75 -0.99 8.43
CA LYS A 28 -4.17 -0.74 8.71
C LYS A 28 -5.08 -1.30 7.62
N ALA A 29 -4.70 -1.19 6.35
CA ALA A 29 -5.45 -1.78 5.24
C ALA A 29 -5.43 -3.32 5.31
N ALA A 30 -4.27 -3.91 5.59
CA ALA A 30 -4.13 -5.35 5.82
C ALA A 30 -5.03 -5.84 6.97
N GLY A 31 -5.01 -5.16 8.12
CA GLY A 31 -5.84 -5.53 9.28
C GLY A 31 -7.35 -5.45 8.99
N ARG A 32 -7.79 -4.46 8.21
CA ARG A 32 -9.20 -4.36 7.77
C ARG A 32 -9.61 -5.54 6.90
N LEU A 33 -8.76 -5.90 5.93
CA LEU A 33 -9.00 -7.05 5.06
C LEU A 33 -9.00 -8.37 5.85
N GLN A 34 -8.05 -8.57 6.77
CA GLN A 34 -7.98 -9.74 7.65
C GLN A 34 -9.22 -9.86 8.55
N SER A 35 -9.78 -8.74 9.01
CA SER A 35 -10.95 -8.73 9.91
C SER A 35 -12.23 -9.30 9.28
N LEU A 36 -12.27 -9.44 7.95
CA LEU A 36 -13.39 -10.08 7.24
C LEU A 36 -13.47 -11.60 7.51
N GLY A 37 -12.40 -12.21 8.00
CA GLY A 37 -12.36 -13.64 8.32
C GLY A 37 -12.29 -14.55 7.10
N SER A 38 -12.52 -15.85 7.31
CA SER A 38 -12.39 -16.89 6.27
C SER A 38 -13.63 -17.05 5.39
N GLN A 39 -14.79 -16.56 5.83
CA GLN A 39 -16.05 -16.59 5.09
C GLN A 39 -16.35 -15.21 4.53
N VAL A 40 -15.53 -14.77 3.57
CA VAL A 40 -15.69 -13.46 2.95
C VAL A 40 -16.89 -13.48 2.02
N GLU A 41 -17.87 -12.62 2.31
CA GLU A 41 -19.07 -12.44 1.50
C GLU A 41 -19.13 -11.04 0.90
N ALA A 42 -19.86 -10.91 -0.20
CA ALA A 42 -20.14 -9.61 -0.79
C ALA A 42 -21.01 -8.79 0.18
N GLY A 43 -20.64 -7.52 0.39
CA GLY A 43 -21.42 -6.65 1.25
C GLY A 43 -20.69 -5.37 1.64
N PRO A 44 -21.34 -4.52 2.45
CA PRO A 44 -20.79 -3.21 2.85
C PRO A 44 -19.42 -3.31 3.52
N ALA A 45 -19.22 -4.29 4.42
CA ALA A 45 -17.95 -4.46 5.13
C ALA A 45 -16.78 -4.77 4.19
N LEU A 46 -17.00 -5.66 3.21
CA LEU A 46 -16.02 -5.96 2.16
C LEU A 46 -15.72 -4.71 1.32
N ASN A 47 -16.78 -4.03 0.85
CA ASN A 47 -16.64 -2.84 0.01
C ASN A 47 -15.89 -1.71 0.73
N ASP A 48 -16.14 -1.52 2.02
CA ASP A 48 -15.45 -0.53 2.84
C ASP A 48 -13.96 -0.88 3.04
N ALA A 49 -13.64 -2.14 3.28
CA ALA A 49 -12.27 -2.62 3.41
C ALA A 49 -11.50 -2.47 2.08
N LEU A 50 -12.10 -2.90 0.96
CA LEU A 50 -11.53 -2.78 -0.38
C LEU A 50 -11.38 -1.31 -0.81
N THR A 51 -12.36 -0.46 -0.52
CA THR A 51 -12.28 1.00 -0.80
C THR A 51 -11.17 1.66 0.00
N PHE A 52 -11.02 1.29 1.28
CA PHE A 52 -9.90 1.77 2.08
C PHE A 52 -8.56 1.34 1.49
N ASN A 53 -8.44 0.06 1.11
CA ASN A 53 -7.24 -0.47 0.47
C ASN A 53 -6.93 0.26 -0.86
N GLN A 54 -7.95 0.48 -1.69
CA GLN A 54 -7.81 1.21 -2.95
C GLN A 54 -7.25 2.61 -2.73
N ARG A 55 -7.77 3.37 -1.76
CA ARG A 55 -7.30 4.73 -1.46
C ARG A 55 -5.83 4.75 -1.04
N VAL A 56 -5.41 3.79 -0.22
CA VAL A 56 -4.01 3.64 0.18
C VAL A 56 -3.12 3.43 -1.04
N TRP A 57 -3.49 2.49 -1.91
CA TRP A 57 -2.74 2.18 -3.12
C TRP A 57 -2.76 3.32 -4.15
N THR A 58 -3.86 4.07 -4.28
CA THR A 58 -3.90 5.27 -5.15
C THR A 58 -2.87 6.30 -4.70
N ILE A 59 -2.76 6.57 -3.40
CA ILE A 59 -1.81 7.55 -2.87
C ILE A 59 -0.37 7.08 -3.11
N LEU A 60 -0.06 5.82 -2.73
CA LEU A 60 1.27 5.24 -2.87
C LEU A 60 1.71 5.15 -4.33
N ALA A 61 0.84 4.66 -5.21
CA ALA A 61 1.11 4.56 -6.64
C ALA A 61 1.40 5.93 -7.25
N SER A 62 0.54 6.91 -6.96
CA SER A 62 0.69 8.28 -7.49
C SER A 62 2.03 8.89 -7.08
N ALA A 63 2.41 8.77 -5.82
CA ALA A 63 3.68 9.29 -5.32
C ALA A 63 4.90 8.57 -5.95
N ALA A 64 4.81 7.25 -6.12
CA ALA A 64 5.92 6.47 -6.64
C ALA A 64 6.11 6.61 -8.16
N THR A 65 5.02 6.75 -8.93
CA THR A 65 5.05 6.79 -10.40
C THR A 65 5.09 8.19 -10.98
N GLU A 66 5.08 9.25 -10.16
CA GLU A 66 5.18 10.62 -10.64
C GLU A 66 6.49 10.83 -11.44
N PRO A 67 6.48 11.57 -12.57
CA PRO A 67 7.70 11.78 -13.38
C PRO A 67 8.87 12.44 -12.62
N SER A 68 8.57 13.19 -11.57
CA SER A 68 9.53 13.87 -10.70
C SER A 68 10.07 12.97 -9.57
N SER A 69 9.60 11.73 -9.45
CA SER A 69 9.96 10.80 -8.38
C SER A 69 11.47 10.49 -8.40
N PRO A 70 12.17 10.61 -7.25
CA PRO A 70 13.60 10.32 -7.15
C PRO A 70 13.92 8.82 -7.15
N LEU A 71 12.89 7.94 -7.20
CA LEU A 71 13.07 6.49 -7.20
C LEU A 71 13.73 6.01 -8.50
N PRO A 72 14.54 4.94 -8.49
CA PRO A 72 15.06 4.30 -9.70
C PRO A 72 13.92 3.87 -10.64
N VAL A 73 14.17 3.87 -11.95
CA VAL A 73 13.14 3.54 -12.96
C VAL A 73 12.58 2.13 -12.78
N GLU A 74 13.42 1.20 -12.35
CA GLU A 74 13.06 -0.18 -12.06
C GLU A 74 12.05 -0.23 -10.90
N VAL A 75 12.31 0.50 -9.82
CA VAL A 75 11.42 0.58 -8.65
C VAL A 75 10.07 1.21 -9.03
N ARG A 76 10.08 2.28 -9.84
CA ARG A 76 8.83 2.90 -10.32
C ARG A 76 8.03 1.93 -11.20
N THR A 77 8.71 1.16 -12.03
CA THR A 77 8.07 0.15 -12.91
C THR A 77 7.46 -0.97 -12.09
N SER A 78 8.18 -1.52 -11.12
CA SER A 78 7.65 -2.53 -10.20
C SER A 78 6.45 -2.01 -9.42
N MET A 79 6.50 -0.76 -8.93
CA MET A 79 5.38 -0.17 -8.22
C MET A 79 4.15 0.03 -9.11
N ALA A 80 4.33 0.43 -10.37
CA ALA A 80 3.24 0.54 -11.34
C ALA A 80 2.58 -0.82 -11.61
N GLN A 81 3.38 -1.88 -11.78
CA GLN A 81 2.88 -3.25 -11.98
C GLN A 81 2.11 -3.77 -10.77
N LEU A 82 2.65 -3.60 -9.56
CA LEU A 82 1.98 -4.00 -8.31
C LEU A 82 0.67 -3.23 -8.12
N SER A 83 0.66 -1.93 -8.40
CA SER A 83 -0.55 -1.11 -8.29
C SER A 83 -1.63 -1.59 -9.26
N ALA A 84 -1.26 -1.90 -10.51
CA ALA A 84 -2.18 -2.44 -11.49
C ALA A 84 -2.78 -3.80 -11.05
N TYR A 85 -1.94 -4.70 -10.52
CA TYR A 85 -2.39 -5.96 -9.94
C TYR A 85 -3.39 -5.71 -8.80
N VAL A 86 -3.06 -4.86 -7.84
CA VAL A 86 -3.93 -4.58 -6.69
C VAL A 86 -5.28 -3.99 -7.13
N PHE A 87 -5.29 -3.03 -8.05
CA PHE A 87 -6.55 -2.45 -8.53
C PHE A 87 -7.41 -3.47 -9.27
N HIS A 88 -6.78 -4.34 -10.08
CA HIS A 88 -7.49 -5.43 -10.73
C HIS A 88 -8.08 -6.41 -9.70
N THR A 89 -7.28 -6.86 -8.72
CA THR A 89 -7.73 -7.77 -7.66
C THR A 89 -8.85 -7.14 -6.82
N ILE A 90 -8.81 -5.84 -6.53
CA ILE A 90 -9.89 -5.14 -5.83
C ILE A 90 -11.20 -5.25 -6.60
N LEU A 91 -11.20 -4.89 -7.89
CA LEU A 91 -12.40 -4.95 -8.73
C LEU A 91 -12.94 -6.38 -8.84
N ASP A 92 -12.04 -7.33 -9.06
CA ASP A 92 -12.38 -8.75 -9.14
C ASP A 92 -12.95 -9.28 -7.81
N THR A 93 -12.41 -8.85 -6.66
CA THR A 93 -12.92 -9.23 -5.33
C THR A 93 -14.28 -8.60 -5.01
N MET A 94 -14.57 -7.40 -5.52
CA MET A 94 -15.89 -6.78 -5.39
C MET A 94 -16.98 -7.57 -6.13
N ILE A 95 -16.62 -8.25 -7.22
CA ILE A 95 -17.54 -9.04 -8.05
C ILE A 95 -17.66 -10.46 -7.50
N GLU A 96 -16.52 -11.10 -7.24
CA GLU A 96 -16.43 -12.48 -6.77
C GLU A 96 -15.42 -12.54 -5.61
N PRO A 97 -15.88 -12.33 -4.37
CA PRO A 97 -15.01 -12.38 -3.21
C PRO A 97 -14.53 -13.80 -2.94
N THR A 98 -13.21 -13.96 -2.77
CA THR A 98 -12.60 -15.20 -2.33
C THR A 98 -11.57 -14.92 -1.25
N ALA A 99 -11.39 -15.87 -0.32
CA ALA A 99 -10.40 -15.77 0.74
C ALA A 99 -8.98 -15.59 0.17
N GLN A 100 -8.67 -16.21 -0.98
CA GLN A 100 -7.39 -16.14 -1.65
C GLN A 100 -7.09 -14.73 -2.19
N LYS A 101 -8.08 -14.03 -2.75
CA LYS A 101 -7.90 -12.65 -3.23
C LYS A 101 -7.64 -11.70 -2.05
N ILE A 102 -8.35 -11.90 -0.93
CA ILE A 102 -8.15 -11.13 0.31
C ILE A 102 -6.76 -11.40 0.90
N GLU A 103 -6.35 -12.67 0.98
CA GLU A 103 -5.02 -13.05 1.45
C GLU A 103 -3.92 -12.42 0.59
N SER A 104 -4.07 -12.42 -0.73
CA SER A 104 -3.11 -11.78 -1.64
C SER A 104 -2.95 -10.28 -1.36
N LEU A 105 -4.06 -9.55 -1.20
CA LEU A 105 -4.03 -8.12 -0.87
C LEU A 105 -3.38 -7.86 0.51
N VAL A 106 -3.67 -8.72 1.49
CA VAL A 106 -3.07 -8.66 2.84
C VAL A 106 -1.56 -8.88 2.78
N LEU A 107 -1.11 -9.93 2.08
CA LEU A 107 0.30 -10.26 1.92
C LEU A 107 1.07 -9.12 1.26
N LEU A 108 0.52 -8.55 0.18
CA LEU A 108 1.14 -7.40 -0.49
C LEU A 108 1.25 -6.19 0.43
N ASN A 109 0.19 -5.84 1.15
CA ASN A 109 0.23 -4.72 2.10
C ASN A 109 1.29 -4.91 3.17
N ASN A 110 1.39 -6.10 3.75
CA ASN A 110 2.38 -6.42 4.77
C ASN A 110 3.81 -6.39 4.21
N HIS A 111 4.02 -6.93 3.01
CA HIS A 111 5.34 -6.95 2.38
C HIS A 111 5.85 -5.54 2.06
N ILE A 112 5.01 -4.69 1.48
CA ILE A 112 5.39 -3.30 1.20
C ILE A 112 5.60 -2.52 2.51
N ALA A 113 4.76 -2.73 3.52
CA ALA A 113 4.94 -2.10 4.82
C ALA A 113 6.26 -2.51 5.50
N ALA A 114 6.66 -3.78 5.40
CA ALA A 114 7.93 -4.28 5.94
C ALA A 114 9.12 -3.61 5.22
N GLY A 115 9.10 -3.57 3.89
CA GLY A 115 10.13 -2.89 3.10
C GLY A 115 10.26 -1.39 3.44
N LEU A 116 9.15 -0.70 3.68
CA LEU A 116 9.15 0.72 4.08
C LEU A 116 9.70 0.96 5.49
N GLN A 117 9.58 -0.02 6.38
CA GLN A 117 10.14 0.02 7.74
C GLN A 117 11.65 -0.30 7.77
N GLY A 118 12.26 -0.60 6.62
CA GLY A 118 13.67 -0.94 6.53
C GLY A 118 13.96 -2.43 6.68
N ASP A 119 12.91 -3.27 6.74
CA ASP A 119 13.03 -4.72 6.66
C ASP A 119 13.14 -5.13 5.18
N ALA A 120 14.21 -4.66 4.54
CA ALA A 120 14.65 -5.24 3.28
C ALA A 120 15.21 -6.62 3.63
N GLY A 121 14.60 -7.69 3.10
CA GLY A 121 15.14 -9.04 3.23
C GLY A 121 16.65 -9.07 2.90
N PRO A 122 17.39 -10.06 3.44
CA PRO A 122 18.85 -10.02 3.52
C PRO A 122 19.48 -9.78 2.15
N GLY A 123 20.00 -8.56 1.96
CA GLY A 123 20.45 -8.05 0.68
C GLY A 123 20.88 -6.58 0.76
N ALA A 124 21.75 -6.28 1.72
CA ALA A 124 22.61 -5.10 1.76
C ALA A 124 24.06 -5.57 1.80
#